data_AF-A0A800FXA0-F1
#
_entry.id   AF-A0A800FXA0-F1
#
_cell.length_a   1.000
_cell.length_b   1.000
_cell.length_c   1.000
_cell.angle_alpha   90.00
_cell.angle_beta   90.00
_cell.angle_gamma   90.00
#
_symmetry.space_group_name_H-M   'P 1'
#
loop_
_entity.id
_entity.type
_entity.pdbx_description
1 polymer ?
#
loop_
_entity_poly.entity_id
_entity_poly.type
_entity_poly.pdbx_seq_one_letter_code
_entity_poly.pdbx_strand_id
1 'polypeptide(L)'
;MVIPKNFDRSILMSHLHDQFWSQEYYLAANRVRDWKATKGPGWAEDLFRKIDQVDSDLNQEKREALETNASRRLIKSYFRKTQQFCNRGFLERGDLSEHLAMPQRLSMLFEIIEAFEYARKPDYNREMFDFYDNLHQSQLIRPGR
;
A
#
# COMPACT_ATOMS: atom_id res chain seq x y z
N MET A 1 -22.83 12.93 -6.46
CA MET A 1 -23.05 12.60 -5.03
C MET A 1 -23.02 13.92 -4.26
N VAL A 2 -24.02 14.23 -3.44
CA VAL A 2 -24.07 15.49 -2.68
C VAL A 2 -23.40 15.24 -1.33
N ILE A 3 -22.26 15.87 -1.08
CA ILE A 3 -21.55 15.78 0.19
C ILE A 3 -22.41 16.46 1.28
N PRO A 4 -22.58 15.88 2.48
CA PRO A 4 -23.40 16.47 3.53
C PRO A 4 -22.98 17.91 3.85
N LYS A 5 -23.95 18.80 4.08
CA LYS A 5 -23.72 20.23 4.38
C LYS A 5 -22.80 20.51 5.58
N ASN A 6 -22.60 19.51 6.45
CA ASN A 6 -21.77 19.58 7.67
C ASN A 6 -20.57 18.62 7.63
N PHE A 7 -20.16 18.16 6.45
CA PHE A 7 -19.00 17.29 6.32
C PHE A 7 -17.73 18.09 6.59
N ASP A 8 -17.08 17.81 7.71
CA ASP A 8 -15.77 18.38 8.03
C ASP A 8 -14.66 17.52 7.44
N ARG A 9 -14.06 18.03 6.38
CA ARG A 9 -12.93 17.43 5.68
C ARG A 9 -11.71 17.24 6.57
N SER A 10 -11.51 18.12 7.56
CA SER A 10 -10.37 18.04 8.47
C SER A 10 -10.42 16.79 9.36
N ILE A 11 -11.62 16.36 9.75
CA ILE A 11 -11.84 15.11 10.50
C ILE A 11 -11.44 13.90 9.67
N LEU A 12 -11.81 13.88 8.38
CA LEU A 12 -11.42 12.79 7.48
C LEU A 12 -9.90 12.75 7.28
N MET A 13 -9.27 13.91 7.13
CA MET A 13 -7.80 14.02 7.03
C MET A 13 -7.11 13.53 8.31
N SER A 14 -7.63 13.88 9.49
CA SER A 14 -7.12 13.37 10.78
C SER A 14 -7.27 11.84 10.85
N HIS A 15 -8.42 11.29 10.45
CA HIS A 15 -8.63 9.85 10.45
C HIS A 15 -7.67 9.12 9.50
N LEU A 16 -7.41 9.68 8.32
CA LEU A 16 -6.39 9.13 7.42
C LEU A 16 -5.00 9.20 8.03
N HIS A 17 -4.65 10.32 8.66
CA HIS A 17 -3.38 10.46 9.36
C HIS A 17 -3.22 9.36 10.42
N ASP A 18 -4.20 9.19 11.29
CA ASP A 18 -4.22 8.18 12.35
C ASP A 18 -4.16 6.76 11.80
N GLN A 19 -4.87 6.49 10.70
CA GLN A 19 -4.86 5.19 10.05
C GLN A 19 -3.44 4.80 9.60
N PHE A 20 -2.73 5.71 8.93
CA PHE A 20 -1.34 5.47 8.53
C PHE A 20 -0.35 5.51 9.69
N TRP A 21 -0.68 6.15 10.82
CA TRP A 21 0.16 6.22 12.03
C TRP A 21 -0.18 5.12 13.04
N SER A 22 -1.17 4.29 12.73
CA SER A 22 -1.60 3.21 13.60
C SER A 22 -0.47 2.20 13.85
N GLN A 23 -0.49 1.61 15.04
CA GLN A 23 0.36 0.46 15.39
C GLN A 23 0.23 -0.66 14.35
N GLU A 24 -0.98 -0.87 13.82
CA GLU A 24 -1.27 -1.88 12.82
C GLU A 24 -0.52 -1.60 11.50
N TYR A 25 -0.57 -0.35 11.01
CA TYR A 25 0.20 0.04 9.84
C TYR A 25 1.69 -0.10 10.06
N TYR A 26 2.19 0.35 11.22
CA TYR A 26 3.59 0.27 11.58
C TYR A 26 4.10 -1.19 11.53
N LEU A 27 3.38 -2.11 12.18
CA LEU A 27 3.72 -3.53 12.19
C LEU A 27 3.66 -4.15 10.79
N ALA A 28 2.64 -3.79 9.99
CA ALA A 28 2.52 -4.27 8.63
C ALA A 28 3.66 -3.77 7.73
N ALA A 29 4.00 -2.48 7.86
CA ALA A 29 5.07 -1.83 7.10
C ALA A 29 6.44 -2.43 7.43
N ASN A 30 6.71 -2.73 8.71
CA ASN A 30 7.94 -3.41 9.10
C ASN A 30 7.99 -4.83 8.55
N ARG A 31 6.91 -5.61 8.68
CA ARG A 31 6.88 -6.99 8.18
C ARG A 31 7.20 -7.07 6.68
N VAL A 32 6.62 -6.19 5.85
CA VAL A 32 6.91 -6.22 4.39
C VAL A 32 8.32 -5.72 4.05
N ARG A 33 8.90 -4.83 4.86
CA ARG A 33 10.30 -4.40 4.72
C ARG A 33 11.27 -5.49 5.11
N ASP A 34 11.02 -6.14 6.25
CA ASP A 34 11.84 -7.24 6.76
C ASP A 34 11.82 -8.41 5.78
N TRP A 35 10.66 -8.72 5.19
CA TRP A 35 10.57 -9.70 4.11
C TRP A 35 11.46 -9.34 2.92
N LYS A 36 11.35 -8.10 2.39
CA LYS A 36 12.17 -7.63 1.27
C LYS A 36 13.67 -7.69 1.61
N ALA A 37 14.05 -7.30 2.82
CA ALA A 37 15.44 -7.27 3.27
C ALA A 37 16.03 -8.68 3.45
N THR A 38 15.25 -9.63 3.92
CA THR A 38 15.73 -11.00 4.25
C THR A 38 15.75 -11.94 3.06
N LYS A 39 14.79 -11.82 2.11
CA LYS A 39 14.68 -12.76 0.99
C LYS A 39 15.57 -12.41 -0.21
N GLY A 40 16.12 -11.19 -0.28
CA GLY A 40 17.03 -10.79 -1.35
C GLY A 40 16.35 -10.64 -2.73
N PRO A 41 17.09 -10.78 -3.84
CA PRO A 41 16.51 -10.68 -5.20
C PRO A 41 15.35 -11.66 -5.42
N GLY A 42 14.26 -11.21 -6.04
CA GLY A 42 13.07 -12.03 -6.27
C GLY A 42 12.13 -12.19 -5.05
N TRP A 43 12.36 -11.44 -3.97
CA TRP A 43 11.54 -11.47 -2.74
C TRP A 43 10.02 -11.38 -2.97
N ALA A 44 9.59 -10.64 -4.00
CA ALA A 44 8.17 -10.45 -4.30
C ALA A 44 7.53 -11.72 -4.88
N GLU A 45 8.23 -12.42 -5.77
CA GLU A 45 7.80 -13.68 -6.39
C GLU A 45 7.85 -14.83 -5.37
N ASP A 46 8.89 -14.84 -4.53
CA ASP A 46 9.05 -15.83 -3.46
C ASP A 46 7.84 -15.88 -2.52
N LEU A 47 7.25 -14.72 -2.20
CA LEU A 47 6.05 -14.63 -1.37
C LEU A 47 4.92 -15.49 -1.94
N PHE A 48 4.58 -15.32 -3.22
CA PHE A 48 3.47 -16.04 -3.84
C PHE A 48 3.81 -17.50 -4.09
N ARG A 49 5.05 -17.79 -4.50
CA ARG A 49 5.53 -19.16 -4.61
C ARG A 49 5.32 -19.96 -3.32
N LYS A 50 5.57 -19.37 -2.15
CA LYS A 50 5.36 -20.06 -0.87
C LYS A 50 3.89 -20.20 -0.48
N ILE A 51 3.06 -19.21 -0.82
CA ILE A 51 1.62 -19.24 -0.54
C ILE A 51 0.91 -20.28 -1.41
N ASP A 52 1.33 -20.40 -2.67
CA ASP A 52 0.68 -21.26 -3.67
C ASP A 52 1.12 -22.74 -3.59
N GLN A 53 2.08 -23.08 -2.71
CA GLN A 53 2.43 -24.48 -2.45
C GLN A 53 1.28 -25.20 -1.72
N VAL A 54 0.44 -25.91 -2.47
CA VAL A 54 -0.75 -26.60 -1.96
C VAL A 54 -0.40 -27.75 -1.00
N ASP A 55 0.70 -28.47 -1.25
CA ASP A 55 1.03 -29.72 -0.54
C ASP A 55 2.05 -29.59 0.60
N SER A 56 2.49 -28.36 0.92
CA SER A 56 3.43 -28.15 2.03
C SER A 56 2.70 -27.98 3.36
N ASP A 57 3.07 -28.80 4.35
CA ASP A 57 2.73 -28.58 5.75
C ASP A 57 3.01 -27.13 6.14
N LEU A 58 2.22 -26.60 7.07
CA LEU A 58 2.31 -25.21 7.54
C LEU A 58 3.60 -24.99 8.36
N ASN A 59 4.73 -24.95 7.68
CA ASN A 59 6.04 -24.66 8.22
C ASN A 59 6.18 -23.16 8.54
N GLN A 60 7.21 -22.80 9.31
CA GLN A 60 7.41 -21.44 9.78
C GLN A 60 7.50 -20.43 8.62
N GLU A 61 8.11 -20.82 7.51
CA GLU A 61 8.33 -19.91 6.37
C GLU A 61 7.04 -19.63 5.59
N LYS A 62 6.15 -20.63 5.47
CA LYS A 62 4.82 -20.45 4.88
C LYS A 62 3.93 -19.58 5.76
N ARG A 63 4.03 -19.70 7.10
CA ARG A 63 3.33 -18.79 8.03
C ARG A 63 3.79 -17.35 7.86
N GLU A 64 5.09 -17.14 7.81
CA GLU A 64 5.69 -15.82 7.57
C GLU A 64 5.23 -15.21 6.24
N ALA A 65 5.18 -16.02 5.18
CA ALA A 65 4.66 -15.59 3.87
C ALA A 65 3.17 -15.19 3.94
N LEU A 66 2.33 -15.97 4.62
CA LEU A 66 0.92 -15.66 4.79
C LEU A 66 0.70 -14.36 5.60
N GLU A 67 1.44 -14.17 6.69
CA GLU A 67 1.40 -12.95 7.48
C GLU A 67 1.87 -11.73 6.68
N THR A 68 2.96 -11.88 5.91
CA THR A 68 3.48 -10.82 5.05
C THR A 68 2.47 -10.43 3.98
N ASN A 69 1.80 -11.40 3.36
CA ASN A 69 0.73 -11.14 2.40
C ASN A 69 -0.48 -10.44 3.05
N ALA A 70 -0.83 -10.78 4.30
CA ALA A 70 -1.86 -10.07 5.04
C ALA A 70 -1.45 -8.60 5.29
N SER A 71 -0.22 -8.35 5.74
CA SER A 71 0.33 -7.00 5.92
C SER A 71 0.35 -6.20 4.62
N ARG A 72 0.75 -6.81 3.50
CA ARG A 72 0.67 -6.21 2.16
C ARG A 72 -0.75 -5.78 1.81
N ARG A 73 -1.74 -6.66 2.01
CA ARG A 73 -3.15 -6.37 1.73
C ARG A 73 -3.68 -5.23 2.58
N LEU A 74 -3.30 -5.18 3.86
CA LEU A 74 -3.68 -4.08 4.76
C LEU A 74 -3.16 -2.74 4.23
N ILE A 75 -1.85 -2.63 3.98
CA ILE A 75 -1.22 -1.41 3.46
C ILE A 75 -1.90 -0.98 2.16
N LYS A 76 -2.09 -1.90 1.21
CA LYS A 76 -2.78 -1.62 -0.06
C LYS A 76 -4.20 -1.08 0.17
N SER A 77 -4.94 -1.65 1.12
CA SER A 77 -6.30 -1.20 1.42
C SER A 77 -6.35 0.25 1.90
N TYR A 78 -5.30 0.71 2.60
CA TYR A 78 -5.23 2.08 3.13
C TYR A 78 -5.07 3.10 2.00
N PHE A 79 -4.21 2.80 1.02
CA PHE A 79 -4.09 3.57 -0.21
C PHE A 79 -5.39 3.53 -1.04
N ARG A 80 -5.98 2.35 -1.22
CA ARG A 80 -7.24 2.23 -1.99
C ARG A 80 -8.39 3.02 -1.35
N LYS A 81 -8.52 3.00 -0.02
CA LYS A 81 -9.55 3.76 0.72
C LYS A 81 -9.34 5.27 0.54
N THR A 82 -8.10 5.74 0.66
CA THR A 82 -7.73 7.14 0.43
C THR A 82 -8.07 7.58 -1.01
N GLN A 83 -7.70 6.79 -2.02
CA GLN A 83 -8.08 7.03 -3.41
C GLN A 83 -9.61 7.12 -3.57
N GLN A 84 -10.36 6.21 -2.95
CA GLN A 84 -11.82 6.20 -3.03
C GLN A 84 -12.47 7.44 -2.41
N PHE A 85 -11.91 7.97 -1.32
CA PHE A 85 -12.38 9.23 -0.75
C PHE A 85 -12.18 10.39 -1.72
N CYS A 86 -11.03 10.47 -2.41
CA CYS A 86 -10.81 11.46 -3.45
C CYS A 86 -11.75 11.29 -4.65
N ASN A 87 -11.88 10.08 -5.19
CA ASN A 87 -12.72 9.80 -6.35
C ASN A 87 -14.21 10.10 -6.08
N ARG A 88 -14.65 10.01 -4.83
CA ARG A 88 -16.01 10.33 -4.40
C ARG A 88 -16.21 11.80 -4.00
N GLY A 89 -15.16 12.61 -4.05
CA GLY A 89 -15.18 14.04 -3.72
C GLY A 89 -15.11 14.35 -2.22
N PHE A 90 -14.95 13.36 -1.34
CA PHE A 90 -14.77 13.60 0.10
C PHE A 90 -13.43 14.26 0.42
N LEU A 91 -12.43 14.03 -0.43
CA LEU A 91 -11.12 14.69 -0.38
C LEU A 91 -10.80 15.29 -1.74
N GLU A 92 -10.12 16.42 -1.74
CA GLU A 92 -9.49 16.98 -2.92
C GLU A 92 -8.07 16.43 -3.05
N ARG A 93 -7.51 16.57 -4.26
CA ARG A 93 -6.12 16.15 -4.51
C ARG A 93 -5.14 17.01 -3.69
N GLY A 94 -5.42 18.30 -3.53
CA GLY A 94 -4.61 19.23 -2.73
C GLY A 94 -4.40 18.75 -1.29
N ASP A 95 -5.47 18.24 -0.67
CA ASP A 95 -5.42 17.72 0.71
C ASP A 95 -4.42 16.57 0.85
N LEU A 96 -4.30 15.72 -0.17
CA LEU A 96 -3.35 14.61 -0.15
C LEU A 96 -1.91 15.05 -0.44
N SER A 97 -1.71 15.99 -1.36
CA SER A 97 -0.37 16.48 -1.71
C SER A 97 0.29 17.23 -0.54
N GLU A 98 -0.51 17.92 0.28
CA GLU A 98 -0.04 18.67 1.45
C GLU A 98 0.09 17.79 2.71
N HIS A 99 -0.34 16.53 2.64
CA HIS A 99 -0.21 15.61 3.75
C HIS A 99 1.27 15.25 3.98
N LEU A 100 1.85 15.83 5.04
CA LEU A 100 3.28 15.83 5.46
C LEU A 100 4.03 14.48 5.43
N ALA A 101 3.32 13.37 5.34
CA ALA A 101 3.86 12.02 5.39
C ALA A 101 3.71 11.24 4.07
N MET A 102 3.14 11.85 3.03
CA MET A 102 2.93 11.19 1.75
C MET A 102 4.22 10.67 1.11
N PRO A 103 5.35 11.39 1.07
CA PRO A 103 6.55 10.89 0.41
C PRO A 103 7.03 9.52 0.93
N GLN A 104 7.11 9.33 2.25
CA GLN A 104 7.55 8.06 2.84
C GLN A 104 6.51 6.95 2.64
N ARG A 105 5.22 7.29 2.68
CA ARG A 105 4.13 6.33 2.41
C ARG A 105 4.15 5.89 0.95
N LEU A 106 4.42 6.81 0.03
CA LEU A 106 4.49 6.51 -1.39
C LEU A 106 5.70 5.64 -1.74
N SER A 107 6.83 5.83 -1.06
CA SER A 107 7.93 4.86 -1.12
C SER A 107 7.44 3.44 -0.74
N MET A 108 6.73 3.26 0.37
CA MET A 108 6.13 1.95 0.69
C MET A 108 5.22 1.42 -0.43
N LEU A 109 4.38 2.28 -1.01
CA LEU A 109 3.46 1.91 -2.09
C LEU A 109 4.21 1.46 -3.35
N PHE A 110 5.13 2.26 -3.87
CA PHE A 110 5.79 2.00 -5.14
C PHE A 110 6.95 1.00 -5.01
N GLU A 111 7.73 1.06 -3.94
CA GLU A 111 8.93 0.22 -3.80
C GLU A 111 8.66 -1.20 -3.31
N ILE A 112 7.51 -1.41 -2.66
CA ILE A 112 7.17 -2.69 -2.01
C ILE A 112 5.82 -3.19 -2.51
N ILE A 113 4.75 -2.41 -2.34
CA ILE A 113 3.41 -2.91 -2.69
C ILE A 113 3.25 -3.12 -4.20
N GLU A 114 3.73 -2.20 -5.05
CA GLU A 114 3.66 -2.35 -6.50
C GLU A 114 4.40 -3.59 -6.98
N ALA A 115 5.61 -3.85 -6.47
CA ALA A 115 6.39 -5.02 -6.81
C ALA A 115 5.68 -6.34 -6.45
N PHE A 116 4.98 -6.39 -5.30
CA PHE A 116 4.13 -7.55 -4.98
C PHE A 116 2.94 -7.71 -5.94
N GLU A 117 2.32 -6.61 -6.38
CA GLU A 117 1.20 -6.70 -7.32
C GLU A 117 1.67 -7.20 -8.69
N TYR A 118 2.80 -6.69 -9.18
CA TYR A 118 3.44 -7.16 -10.41
C TYR A 118 3.84 -8.64 -10.33
N ALA A 119 4.51 -9.04 -9.24
CA ALA A 119 4.95 -10.43 -9.04
C ALA A 119 3.78 -11.41 -8.97
N ARG A 120 2.63 -10.99 -8.42
CA ARG A 120 1.42 -11.82 -8.40
C ARG A 120 0.78 -11.95 -9.79
N LYS A 121 0.74 -10.84 -10.52
CA LYS A 121 0.04 -10.73 -11.81
C LYS A 121 0.67 -9.58 -12.62
N PRO A 122 1.45 -9.87 -13.68
CA PRO A 122 2.12 -8.82 -14.45
C PRO A 122 1.16 -7.79 -15.10
N ASP A 123 -0.05 -8.21 -15.48
CA ASP A 123 -1.13 -7.38 -16.00
C ASP A 123 -2.09 -6.88 -14.89
N TYR A 124 -1.58 -6.62 -13.68
CA TYR A 124 -2.38 -6.07 -12.59
C TYR A 124 -2.99 -4.69 -12.93
N ASN A 125 -4.15 -4.39 -12.34
CA ASN A 125 -4.77 -3.08 -12.50
C ASN A 125 -3.94 -2.00 -11.78
N ARG A 126 -3.36 -1.09 -12.57
CA ARG A 126 -2.51 0.02 -12.11
C ARG A 126 -3.26 1.27 -11.66
N GLU A 127 -4.59 1.34 -11.80
CA GLU A 127 -5.42 2.53 -11.52
C GLU A 127 -5.09 3.22 -10.20
N MET A 128 -4.85 2.47 -9.13
CA MET A 128 -4.48 3.03 -7.82
C MET A 128 -3.08 3.67 -7.86
N PHE A 129 -2.10 3.00 -8.47
CA PHE A 129 -0.73 3.50 -8.58
C PHE A 129 -0.68 4.75 -9.46
N ASP A 130 -1.38 4.71 -10.60
CA ASP A 130 -1.46 5.83 -11.53
C ASP A 130 -2.14 7.06 -10.88
N PHE A 131 -3.12 6.86 -9.99
CA PHE A 131 -3.70 7.95 -9.20
C PHE A 131 -2.63 8.66 -8.34
N TYR A 132 -1.81 7.90 -7.62
CA TYR A 132 -0.77 8.45 -6.76
C TYR A 132 0.42 9.02 -7.54
N ASP A 133 0.74 8.45 -8.71
CA ASP A 133 1.72 9.01 -9.64
C ASP A 133 1.30 10.39 -10.13
N ASN A 134 0.05 10.52 -10.57
CA ASN A 134 -0.51 11.77 -11.06
C ASN A 134 -0.62 12.83 -9.96
N LEU A 135 -0.86 12.42 -8.71
CA LEU A 135 -0.93 13.33 -7.56
C LEU A 135 0.38 14.09 -7.35
N HIS A 136 1.52 13.45 -7.61
CA HIS A 136 2.86 14.03 -7.40
C HIS A 136 3.57 14.37 -8.70
N GLN A 137 2.85 14.47 -9.83
CA GLN A 137 3.42 14.81 -11.14
C GLN A 137 4.63 13.95 -11.53
N SER A 138 4.65 12.66 -11.14
CA SER A 138 5.79 11.77 -11.36
C SER A 138 7.12 12.21 -10.68
N GLN A 139 7.09 13.08 -9.68
CA GLN A 139 8.29 13.49 -8.93
C GLN A 139 8.80 12.42 -7.94
N LEU A 140 8.10 11.30 -7.81
CA LEU A 140 8.49 10.21 -6.93
C LEU A 140 9.52 9.32 -7.63
N ILE A 141 10.70 9.20 -7.02
CA ILE A 141 11.74 8.30 -7.50
C ILE A 141 11.26 6.86 -7.32
N ARG A 142 11.18 6.12 -8.43
CA ARG A 142 10.85 4.69 -8.42
C ARG A 142 12.14 3.87 -8.41
N PRO A 143 12.29 2.86 -7.54
CA PRO A 143 13.38 1.90 -7.67
C PRO A 143 13.14 1.03 -8.91
N GLY A 144 14.13 0.98 -9.80
CA GLY A 144 14.19 -0.04 -10.87
C GLY A 144 13.42 0.27 -12.15
N ARG A 145 13.17 1.55 -12.47
CA ARG A 145 12.97 2.00 -13.85
C ARG A 145 14.22 2.67 -14.38
#